data_AF-A0A7S3WVS4-F1
#
_entry.id   AF-A0A7S3WVS4-F1
#
_cell.length_a   1.000
_cell.length_b   1.000
_cell.length_c   1.000
_cell.angle_alpha   90.00
_cell.angle_beta   90.00
_cell.angle_gamma   90.00
#
_symmetry.space_group_name_H-M   'P 1'
#
loop_
_entity.id
_entity.type
_entity.pdbx_description
1 polymer ?
#
loop_
_entity_poly.entity_id
_entity_poly.type
_entity_poly.pdbx_seq_one_letter_code
_entity_poly.pdbx_strand_id
1 'polypeptide(L)'
;SLPWLLVSGNNETFARSFPFIVVAPQCPWRCAVANEWLSETLQSTASMVYKLLPRLGGDIQRIYLAGQSMGGNGAWMFAAQQPRFFAATVIVCGYAQQQEADAGAMRVARSPVAVYHS
;
A
#
# COMPACT_ATOMS: atom_id res chain seq x y z
N SER A 1 -6.00 -1.22 25.24
CA SER A 1 -6.35 -1.79 23.92
C SER A 1 -5.42 -1.21 22.88
N LEU A 2 -4.74 -2.02 22.06
CA LEU A 2 -3.85 -1.51 21.02
C LEU A 2 -4.68 -1.04 19.81
N PRO A 3 -4.39 0.10 19.17
CA PRO A 3 -5.23 0.70 18.13
C PRO A 3 -5.17 0.01 16.76
N TRP A 4 -4.40 -1.07 16.59
CA TRP A 4 -4.25 -1.83 15.34
C TRP A 4 -4.98 -3.18 15.40
N LEU A 5 -6.18 -3.19 15.99
CA LEU A 5 -6.98 -4.39 16.23
C LEU A 5 -6.99 -5.33 15.01
N LEU A 6 -6.33 -6.48 15.16
CA LEU A 6 -6.37 -7.61 14.25
C LEU A 6 -7.79 -8.19 14.30
N VAL A 7 -8.64 -7.78 13.37
CA VAL A 7 -9.89 -8.49 13.14
C VAL A 7 -9.52 -9.79 12.42
N SER A 8 -9.60 -10.92 13.11
CA SER A 8 -9.63 -12.23 12.44
C SER A 8 -10.93 -12.29 11.64
N GLY A 9 -10.84 -12.37 10.32
CA GLY A 9 -12.04 -12.58 9.50
C GLY A 9 -12.77 -13.84 9.95
N ASN A 10 -14.10 -13.78 10.08
CA ASN A 10 -14.96 -14.89 10.57
C ASN A 10 -15.10 -16.06 9.55
N ASN A 11 -14.18 -16.18 8.59
CA ASN A 11 -14.17 -17.24 7.59
C ASN A 11 -12.83 -17.98 7.66
N GLU A 12 -12.79 -18.98 8.54
CA GLU A 12 -11.59 -19.78 8.82
C GLU A 12 -11.03 -20.45 7.56
N THR A 13 -11.89 -20.84 6.60
CA THR A 13 -11.46 -21.47 5.35
C THR A 13 -10.70 -20.48 4.47
N PHE A 14 -11.18 -19.23 4.36
CA PHE A 14 -10.50 -18.18 3.61
C PHE A 14 -9.16 -17.81 4.27
N ALA A 15 -9.16 -17.56 5.58
CA ALA A 15 -7.96 -17.23 6.33
C ALA A 15 -6.89 -18.34 6.27
N ARG A 16 -7.30 -19.62 6.30
CA ARG A 16 -6.40 -20.77 6.11
C ARG A 16 -5.85 -20.87 4.69
N SER A 17 -6.64 -20.51 3.68
CA SER A 17 -6.20 -20.53 2.27
C SER A 17 -5.33 -19.32 1.89
N PHE A 18 -5.37 -18.25 2.68
CA PHE A 18 -4.74 -16.97 2.36
C PHE A 18 -4.03 -16.39 3.61
N PRO A 19 -2.84 -16.91 3.98
CA PRO A 19 -2.13 -16.53 5.19
C PRO A 19 -1.41 -15.17 5.02
N PHE A 20 -2.18 -14.10 4.82
CA PHE A 20 -1.67 -12.75 4.67
C PHE A 20 -1.95 -11.91 5.92
N ILE A 21 -0.99 -11.04 6.22
CA ILE A 21 -1.20 -9.92 7.13
C ILE A 21 -1.73 -8.77 6.29
N VAL A 22 -2.91 -8.28 6.61
CA VAL A 22 -3.48 -7.10 5.93
C VAL A 22 -3.26 -5.88 6.81
N VAL A 23 -2.64 -4.85 6.23
CA VAL A 23 -2.50 -3.53 6.86
C VAL A 23 -3.29 -2.54 6.02
N ALA A 24 -4.32 -1.96 6.62
CA ALA A 24 -5.18 -0.95 6.00
C ALA A 24 -4.99 0.40 6.71
N PRO A 25 -3.95 1.19 6.35
CA PRO A 25 -3.72 2.47 6.99
C PRO A 25 -4.90 3.42 6.69
N GLN A 26 -5.37 4.14 7.70
CA GLN A 26 -6.38 5.16 7.51
C GLN A 26 -5.72 6.46 7.04
N CYS A 27 -6.29 7.05 6.00
CA CYS A 27 -5.97 8.38 5.53
C CYS A 27 -6.21 9.42 6.66
N PRO A 28 -5.18 10.13 7.16
CA PRO A 28 -5.36 11.18 8.16
C PRO A 28 -6.19 12.35 7.62
N TRP A 29 -6.78 13.15 8.51
CA TRP A 29 -7.62 14.30 8.13
C TRP A 29 -6.97 15.23 7.09
N ARG A 30 -5.69 15.54 7.25
CA ARG A 30 -4.93 16.38 6.30
C ARG A 30 -4.88 15.80 4.87
N CYS A 31 -4.80 14.49 4.74
CA CYS A 31 -4.82 13.80 3.45
C CYS A 31 -6.24 13.82 2.86
N ALA A 32 -7.27 13.66 3.70
CA ALA A 32 -8.66 13.75 3.27
C ALA A 32 -9.03 15.16 2.77
N VAL A 33 -8.61 16.21 3.48
CA VAL A 33 -8.85 17.61 3.06
C VAL A 33 -8.11 17.95 1.77
N ALA A 34 -6.88 17.45 1.61
CA ALA A 34 -6.11 17.63 0.39
C ALA A 34 -6.60 16.73 -0.77
N ASN A 35 -7.49 15.77 -0.49
CA ASN A 35 -7.95 14.74 -1.42
C ASN A 35 -6.79 13.96 -2.07
N GLU A 36 -5.74 13.71 -1.29
CA GLU A 36 -4.52 13.02 -1.75
C GLU A 36 -3.78 12.34 -0.59
N TRP A 37 -2.95 11.36 -0.92
CA TRP A 37 -2.01 10.79 0.04
C TRP A 37 -0.75 11.63 0.15
N LEU A 38 -0.49 12.18 1.34
CA LEU A 38 0.72 12.94 1.60
C LEU A 38 1.94 12.03 1.75
N SER A 39 3.08 12.44 1.18
CA SER A 39 4.35 11.67 1.20
C SER A 39 4.80 11.31 2.62
N GLU A 40 4.67 12.22 3.58
CA GLU A 40 4.98 11.97 5.00
C GLU A 40 4.12 10.85 5.61
N THR A 41 2.86 10.75 5.20
CA THR A 41 1.92 9.73 5.66
C THR A 41 2.30 8.37 5.07
N LEU A 42 2.68 8.32 3.80
CA LEU A 42 3.16 7.11 3.14
C LEU A 42 4.47 6.61 3.75
N GLN A 43 5.45 7.49 4.00
CA GLN A 43 6.71 7.15 4.65
C GLN A 43 6.51 6.64 6.09
N SER A 44 5.60 7.28 6.84
CA SER A 44 5.23 6.82 8.18
C SER A 44 4.57 5.45 8.15
N THR A 45 3.75 5.19 7.13
CA THR A 45 3.12 3.88 6.90
C THR A 45 4.16 2.80 6.62
N ALA A 46 5.13 3.04 5.73
CA ALA A 46 6.23 2.08 5.48
C ALA A 46 7.03 1.80 6.75
N SER A 47 7.35 2.85 7.50
CA SER A 47 8.07 2.73 8.78
C SER A 47 7.30 1.89 9.81
N MET A 48 5.98 2.05 9.87
CA MET A 48 5.11 1.25 10.73
C MET A 48 5.10 -0.22 10.28
N VAL A 49 4.90 -0.49 8.98
CA VAL A 49 4.89 -1.85 8.43
C VAL A 49 6.22 -2.56 8.71
N TYR A 50 7.35 -1.89 8.46
CA TYR A 50 8.68 -2.45 8.70
C TYR A 50 8.89 -2.82 10.18
N LYS A 51 8.41 -1.99 11.11
CA LYS A 51 8.50 -2.27 12.56
C LYS A 51 7.59 -3.41 13.02
N LEU A 52 6.43 -3.58 12.38
CA LEU A 52 5.44 -4.60 12.75
C LEU A 52 5.74 -5.97 12.13
N LEU A 53 6.35 -6.02 10.96
CA LEU A 53 6.64 -7.25 10.20
C LEU A 53 7.25 -8.38 11.07
N PRO A 54 8.35 -8.16 11.82
CA PRO A 54 8.96 -9.22 12.64
C PRO A 54 8.05 -9.73 13.76
N ARG A 55 7.18 -8.86 14.29
CA ARG A 55 6.27 -9.20 15.40
C ARG A 55 5.06 -9.99 14.93
N LEU A 56 4.67 -9.81 13.67
CA LEU A 56 3.53 -10.48 13.06
C LEU A 56 3.94 -11.74 12.28
N GLY A 57 5.23 -12.06 12.20
CA GLY A 57 5.75 -13.19 11.42
C GLY A 57 5.66 -12.98 9.90
N GLY A 58 5.63 -11.72 9.45
CA GLY A 58 5.54 -11.38 8.04
C GLY A 58 6.87 -11.47 7.30
N ASP A 59 6.80 -11.73 5.99
CA ASP A 59 7.95 -11.85 5.11
C ASP A 59 8.30 -10.51 4.46
N ILE A 60 9.49 -9.99 4.76
CA ILE A 60 9.98 -8.70 4.26
C ILE A 60 10.19 -8.69 2.74
N GLN A 61 10.35 -9.84 2.11
CA GLN A 61 10.50 -9.96 0.65
C GLN A 61 9.15 -10.06 -0.06
N ARG A 62 8.03 -10.19 0.67
CA ARG A 62 6.67 -10.38 0.12
C ARG A 62 5.68 -9.36 0.69
N ILE A 63 6.00 -8.08 0.50
CA ILE A 63 5.11 -6.96 0.84
C ILE A 63 4.38 -6.54 -0.43
N TYR A 64 3.05 -6.54 -0.42
CA TYR A 64 2.23 -6.17 -1.58
C TYR A 64 1.46 -4.88 -1.31
N LEU A 65 1.37 -4.02 -2.32
CA LEU A 65 0.63 -2.77 -2.24
C LEU A 65 -0.62 -2.84 -3.11
N ALA A 66 -1.76 -2.41 -2.59
CA ALA A 66 -2.99 -2.27 -3.34
C ALA A 66 -3.72 -0.98 -2.97
N GLY A 67 -4.36 -0.35 -3.95
CA GLY A 67 -5.16 0.85 -3.72
C GLY A 67 -6.21 1.10 -4.81
N GLN A 68 -7.32 1.74 -4.42
CA GLN A 68 -8.44 2.07 -5.30
C GLN A 68 -8.76 3.57 -5.28
N SER A 69 -9.06 4.18 -6.43
CA SER A 69 -9.39 5.62 -6.57
C SER A 69 -8.28 6.52 -6.00
N MET A 70 -8.57 7.34 -4.98
CA MET A 70 -7.57 8.11 -4.24
C MET A 70 -6.47 7.19 -3.66
N GLY A 71 -6.84 6.00 -3.20
CA GLY A 71 -5.88 4.96 -2.80
C GLY A 71 -5.06 4.41 -3.97
N GLY A 72 -5.60 4.37 -5.19
CA GLY A 72 -4.88 3.97 -6.40
C GLY A 72 -3.82 5.00 -6.79
N ASN A 73 -4.14 6.29 -6.67
CA ASN A 73 -3.15 7.37 -6.75
C ASN A 73 -2.10 7.26 -5.64
N GLY A 74 -2.53 7.03 -4.40
CA GLY A 74 -1.61 6.78 -3.29
C GLY A 74 -0.69 5.58 -3.54
N ALA A 75 -1.18 4.52 -4.18
CA ALA A 75 -0.38 3.35 -4.52
C ALA A 75 0.69 3.66 -5.57
N TRP A 76 0.35 4.43 -6.61
CA TRP A 76 1.33 4.97 -7.56
C TRP A 76 2.44 5.74 -6.85
N MET A 77 2.06 6.71 -6.02
CA MET A 77 3.01 7.57 -5.29
C MET A 77 3.89 6.76 -4.34
N PHE A 78 3.29 5.83 -3.59
CA PHE A 78 4.00 5.06 -2.58
C PHE A 78 5.02 4.11 -3.20
N ALA A 79 4.63 3.39 -4.26
CA ALA A 79 5.56 2.54 -5.00
C ALA A 79 6.69 3.36 -5.65
N ALA A 80 6.40 4.55 -6.17
CA ALA A 80 7.43 5.42 -6.74
C ALA A 80 8.42 5.95 -5.68
N GLN A 81 7.93 6.30 -4.48
CA GLN A 81 8.76 6.75 -3.35
C GLN A 81 9.57 5.61 -2.70
N GLN A 82 9.08 4.37 -2.81
CA GLN A 82 9.68 3.19 -2.19
C GLN A 82 9.83 2.02 -3.20
N PRO A 83 10.62 2.19 -4.28
CA PRO A 83 10.61 1.29 -5.45
C PRO A 83 11.18 -0.13 -5.19
N ARG A 84 11.71 -0.38 -3.99
CA ARG A 84 12.22 -1.70 -3.56
C ARG A 84 11.48 -2.27 -2.36
N PHE A 85 10.48 -1.57 -1.85
CA PHE A 85 9.76 -2.00 -0.66
C PHE A 85 8.64 -2.98 -0.98
N PHE A 86 8.04 -2.87 -2.17
CA PHE A 86 6.93 -3.71 -2.60
C PHE A 86 7.38 -4.76 -3.62
N ALA A 87 6.95 -6.00 -3.39
CA ALA A 87 7.17 -7.13 -4.29
C ALA A 87 6.22 -7.08 -5.50
N ALA A 88 5.02 -6.52 -5.35
CA ALA A 88 4.14 -6.16 -6.45
C ALA A 88 3.15 -5.06 -6.03
N THR A 89 2.62 -4.35 -7.01
CA THR A 89 1.65 -3.26 -6.81
C THR A 89 0.40 -3.46 -7.66
N VAL A 90 -0.78 -3.30 -7.06
CA VAL A 90 -2.08 -3.34 -7.74
C VAL A 90 -2.75 -1.97 -7.64
N ILE A 91 -3.13 -1.40 -8.78
CA ILE A 91 -3.72 -0.06 -8.86
C ILE A 91 -5.07 -0.15 -9.56
N VAL A 92 -6.12 0.27 -8.87
CA VAL A 92 -7.50 0.21 -9.36
C VAL A 92 -8.06 1.62 -9.49
N CYS A 93 -8.46 2.02 -10.70
CA CYS A 93 -9.03 3.33 -11.01
C CYS A 93 -8.22 4.50 -10.43
N GLY A 94 -6.89 4.38 -10.40
CA GLY A 94 -5.96 5.37 -9.85
C GLY A 94 -5.33 6.23 -10.95
N TYR A 95 -4.77 7.37 -10.56
CA TYR A 95 -4.09 8.30 -11.46
C TYR A 95 -2.66 8.60 -10.98
N ALA A 96 -1.74 8.89 -11.90
CA ALA A 96 -0.41 9.39 -11.59
C ALA A 96 -0.37 10.93 -11.76
N GLN A 97 0.41 11.65 -10.94
CA GLN A 97 0.58 13.09 -11.11
C GLN A 97 1.41 13.37 -12.37
N GLN A 98 0.92 14.28 -13.22
CA GLN A 98 1.42 14.49 -14.58
C GLN A 98 2.89 14.93 -14.63
N GLN A 99 3.35 15.69 -13.63
CA GLN A 99 4.72 16.20 -13.54
C GLN A 99 5.77 15.12 -13.19
N GLU A 100 5.34 13.98 -12.65
CA GLU A 100 6.20 12.86 -12.23
C GLU A 100 5.87 11.57 -12.99
N ALA A 101 5.04 11.62 -14.04
CA ALA A 101 4.47 10.42 -14.67
C ALA A 101 5.55 9.46 -15.20
N ASP A 102 6.52 9.95 -15.99
CA ASP A 102 7.54 9.09 -16.61
C ASP A 102 8.57 8.59 -15.60
N ALA A 103 9.09 9.49 -14.76
CA ALA A 103 10.08 9.13 -13.74
C ALA A 103 9.46 8.21 -12.67
N GLY A 104 8.22 8.47 -12.27
CA GLY A 104 7.44 7.64 -11.36
C GLY A 104 7.16 6.27 -11.96
N ALA A 105 6.71 6.19 -13.21
CA ALA A 105 6.47 4.94 -13.91
C ALA A 105 7.73 4.07 -13.97
N MET A 106 8.89 4.66 -14.29
CA MET A 106 10.17 3.95 -14.30
C MET A 106 10.61 3.42 -12.92
N ARG A 107 10.26 4.12 -11.84
CA ARG A 107 10.52 3.64 -10.47
C ARG A 107 9.60 2.48 -10.10
N VAL A 108 8.33 2.57 -10.48
CA VAL A 108 7.29 1.56 -10.16
C VAL A 108 7.45 0.28 -10.98
N ALA A 109 7.87 0.40 -12.24
CA ALA A 109 8.13 -0.72 -13.15
C ALA A 109 9.30 -1.63 -12.73
N ARG A 110 10.01 -1.32 -11.64
CA ARG A 110 11.07 -2.19 -11.07
C ARG A 110 10.53 -3.45 -10.39
N SER A 111 9.22 -3.53 -10.18
CA SER A 111 8.50 -4.69 -9.64
C SER A 111 7.28 -5.00 -10.52
N PRO A 112 6.70 -6.21 -10.43
CA PRO A 112 5.40 -6.51 -11.05
C PRO A 112 4.30 -5.50 -10.68
N VAL A 113 3.59 -4.99 -11.68
CA VAL A 113 2.50 -4.01 -11.51
C VAL A 113 1.29 -4.45 -12.31
N ALA A 114 0.12 -4.43 -11.68
CA ALA A 114 -1.17 -4.63 -12.34
C ALA A 114 -2.02 -3.36 -12.22
N VAL A 115 -2.47 -2.84 -13.37
CA VAL A 115 -3.30 -1.63 -13.43
C VAL A 115 -4.66 -1.98 -14.01
N TYR A 116 -5.72 -1.56 -13.34
CA TYR A 116 -7.10 -1.77 -13.75
C TYR A 116 -7.83 -0.44 -13.84
N HIS A 117 -8.49 -0.20 -14.96
CA HIS A 117 -9.34 0.96 -15.20
C HIS A 117 -10.45 0.59 -16.20
N SER A 118 -11.66 1.11 -16.01
CA SER A 118 -12.79 0.99 -16.95
C SER A 118 -12.76 2.08 -18.00
#